data_AF-B6WBP7-F1
#
_entry.id   AF-B6WBP7-F1
#
_cell.length_a   1.000
_cell.length_b   1.000
_cell.length_c   1.000
_cell.angle_alpha   90.00
_cell.angle_beta   90.00
_cell.angle_gamma   90.00
#
_symmetry.space_group_name_H-M   'P 1'
#
loop_
_entity.id
_entity.type
_entity.pdbx_description
1 polymer ?
#
loop_
_entity_poly.entity_id
_entity_poly.type
_entity_poly.pdbx_seq_one_letter_code
_entity_poly.pdbx_strand_id
1 'polypeptide(L)'
;MEDDLEVDIFSFLVDELDKLGLKRYEISNFARFGKESIHNKKYWNIDDYIAFGLGASGFLSNKRYNNTRNFVKYDKAIREARYPIVFEDFIDKDEREKEYIIFKLRESSGINLLEFKEKFACDFLVKYKDVIEKFKDQDFYKLDDNFYFTKKGMSLSNEFYIEII
;
A
#
# COMPACT_ATOMS: atom_id res chain seq x y z
N MET A 1 -8.58 -5.17 -24.83
CA MET A 1 -7.26 -5.80 -25.04
C MET A 1 -7.39 -7.20 -24.49
N GLU A 2 -6.86 -8.22 -25.16
CA GLU A 2 -6.75 -9.54 -24.51
C GLU A 2 -5.83 -9.37 -23.30
N ASP A 3 -6.28 -9.79 -22.11
CA ASP A 3 -5.59 -9.57 -20.84
C ASP A 3 -4.12 -10.06 -20.88
N ASP A 4 -3.86 -11.12 -21.65
CA ASP A 4 -2.51 -11.68 -21.87
C ASP A 4 -1.55 -10.68 -22.53
N LEU A 5 -2.02 -9.88 -23.50
CA LEU A 5 -1.18 -8.89 -24.18
C LEU A 5 -0.79 -7.74 -23.23
N GLU A 6 -1.67 -7.36 -22.31
CA GLU A 6 -1.38 -6.32 -21.33
C GLU A 6 -0.29 -6.76 -20.35
N VAL A 7 -0.36 -8.02 -19.88
CA VAL A 7 0.65 -8.62 -19.01
C VAL A 7 2.00 -8.69 -19.70
N ASP A 8 2.04 -9.11 -20.96
CA ASP A 8 3.28 -9.19 -21.73
C ASP A 8 3.92 -7.81 -21.95
N ILE A 9 3.12 -6.80 -22.31
CA ILE A 9 3.60 -5.42 -22.47
C ILE A 9 4.16 -4.87 -21.15
N PHE A 10 3.44 -5.09 -20.04
CA PHE A 10 3.89 -4.61 -18.74
C PHE A 10 5.17 -5.30 -18.28
N SER A 11 5.28 -6.62 -18.47
CA SER A 11 6.48 -7.40 -18.18
C SER A 11 7.69 -6.91 -18.98
N PHE A 12 7.51 -6.68 -20.29
CA PHE A 12 8.52 -6.09 -21.15
C PHE A 12 8.98 -4.71 -20.66
N LEU A 13 8.03 -3.83 -20.29
CA LEU A 13 8.35 -2.51 -19.74
C LEU A 13 9.17 -2.59 -18.46
N VAL A 14 8.82 -3.50 -17.54
CA VAL A 14 9.56 -3.69 -16.28
C VAL A 14 11.03 -4.01 -16.58
N ASP A 15 11.29 -4.93 -17.52
CA ASP A 15 12.64 -5.37 -17.84
C ASP A 15 13.44 -4.32 -18.61
N GLU A 16 12.82 -3.58 -19.55
CA GLU A 16 13.51 -2.51 -20.27
C GLU A 16 13.84 -1.32 -19.35
N LEU A 17 12.93 -0.93 -18.47
CA LEU A 17 13.19 0.13 -17.48
C LEU A 17 14.32 -0.27 -16.53
N ASP A 18 14.38 -1.54 -16.12
CA ASP A 18 15.44 -2.06 -15.27
C ASP A 18 16.82 -1.92 -15.94
N LYS A 19 16.93 -2.25 -17.24
CA LYS A 19 18.15 -2.07 -18.04
C LYS A 19 18.59 -0.61 -18.13
N LEU A 20 17.64 0.34 -18.09
CA LEU A 20 17.91 1.78 -18.06
C LEU A 20 18.26 2.33 -16.66
N GLY A 21 18.30 1.46 -15.65
CA GLY A 21 18.57 1.83 -14.26
C GLY A 21 17.36 2.42 -13.52
N LEU A 22 16.15 2.24 -14.06
CA LEU A 22 14.90 2.61 -13.42
C LEU A 22 14.33 1.37 -12.71
N LYS A 23 14.59 1.27 -11.41
CA LYS A 23 14.12 0.15 -10.59
C LYS A 23 12.66 0.34 -10.23
N ARG A 24 11.87 -0.73 -10.31
CA ARG A 24 10.52 -0.78 -9.74
C ARG A 24 10.65 -0.74 -8.22
N TYR A 25 10.20 0.36 -7.61
CA TYR A 25 10.23 0.52 -6.16
C TYR A 25 8.87 0.24 -5.52
N GLU A 26 7.80 0.25 -6.32
CA GLU A 26 6.45 -0.12 -5.91
C GLU A 26 5.61 -0.66 -7.09
N ILE A 27 4.38 -1.11 -6.81
CA ILE A 27 3.48 -1.80 -7.73
C ILE A 27 3.38 -1.18 -9.13
N SER A 28 3.38 0.13 -9.31
CA SER A 28 3.24 0.75 -10.64
C SER A 28 4.30 1.81 -10.97
N ASN A 29 5.22 2.11 -10.06
CA ASN A 29 6.22 3.16 -10.27
C ASN A 29 7.68 2.69 -10.25
N PHE A 30 8.48 3.40 -11.04
CA PHE A 30 9.88 3.15 -11.29
C PHE A 30 10.68 4.42 -11.04
N ALA A 31 11.90 4.28 -10.51
CA ALA A 31 12.78 5.41 -10.30
C ALA A 31 14.24 4.98 -10.33
N ARG A 32 15.13 5.95 -10.58
CA ARG A 32 16.54 5.77 -10.26
C ARG A 32 16.70 5.74 -8.75
N PHE A 33 17.71 5.05 -8.26
CA PHE A 33 18.04 5.00 -6.85
C PHE A 33 18.09 6.41 -6.23
N GLY A 34 17.36 6.61 -5.13
CA GLY A 34 17.29 7.88 -4.39
C GLY A 34 16.43 8.95 -5.07
N LYS A 35 15.68 8.60 -6.12
CA LYS A 35 14.71 9.47 -6.81
C LYS A 35 13.28 8.92 -6.71
N GLU A 36 13.02 8.03 -5.75
CA GLU A 36 11.68 7.50 -5.54
C GLU A 36 10.74 8.59 -4.99
N SER A 37 9.44 8.48 -5.29
CA SER A 37 8.44 9.42 -4.79
C SER A 37 8.31 9.30 -3.27
N ILE A 38 8.70 10.36 -2.56
CA ILE A 38 8.50 10.47 -1.11
C ILE A 38 7.01 10.41 -0.77
N HIS A 39 6.16 11.00 -1.62
CA HIS A 39 4.72 11.02 -1.43
C HIS A 39 4.12 9.62 -1.49
N ASN A 40 4.52 8.80 -2.48
CA ASN A 40 4.03 7.43 -2.60
C ASN A 40 4.49 6.60 -1.40
N LYS A 41 5.78 6.69 -1.06
CA LYS A 41 6.35 6.00 0.12
C LYS A 41 5.61 6.32 1.41
N LYS A 42 5.21 7.59 1.62
CA LYS A 42 4.46 8.00 2.81
C LYS A 42 3.08 7.33 2.91
N TYR A 43 2.36 7.21 1.80
CA TYR A 43 1.07 6.49 1.81
C TYR A 43 1.24 5.02 2.17
N TRP A 44 2.29 4.37 1.66
CA TRP A 44 2.51 2.95 1.89
C TRP A 44 2.91 2.61 3.34
N ASN A 45 3.49 3.56 4.07
CA ASN A 45 3.84 3.39 5.48
C ASN A 45 2.66 3.53 6.45
N ILE A 46 1.47 3.94 5.96
CA ILE A 46 0.28 4.25 6.78
C ILE A 46 0.60 5.25 7.91
N ASP A 47 1.42 6.24 7.59
CA ASP A 47 1.68 7.34 8.52
C ASP A 47 0.47 8.25 8.60
N ASP A 48 0.26 8.89 9.75
CA ASP A 48 -0.77 9.90 9.89
C ASP A 48 -0.54 11.07 8.91
N TYR A 49 -1.60 11.51 8.25
CA TYR A 49 -1.60 12.68 7.38
C TYR A 49 -2.92 13.45 7.48
N ILE A 50 -2.77 14.78 7.52
CA ILE A 50 -3.89 15.71 7.60
C ILE A 50 -4.22 16.21 6.19
N ALA A 51 -5.51 16.22 5.87
CA ALA A 51 -6.00 16.59 4.56
C ALA A 51 -6.78 17.90 4.61
N PHE A 52 -6.31 18.87 3.82
CA PHE A 52 -6.91 20.19 3.71
C PHE A 52 -7.57 20.34 2.35
N GLY A 53 -8.64 21.11 2.28
CA GLY A 53 -9.32 21.44 1.04
C GLY A 53 -10.59 20.62 0.79
N LEU A 54 -11.31 21.08 -0.23
CA LEU A 54 -12.59 20.54 -0.67
C LEU A 54 -12.42 19.08 -1.13
N GLY A 55 -13.20 18.17 -0.55
CA GLY A 55 -13.17 16.75 -0.92
C GLY A 55 -11.91 15.97 -0.52
N ALA A 56 -11.01 16.58 0.27
CA ALA A 56 -9.77 15.93 0.68
C ALA A 56 -10.03 14.77 1.65
N SER A 57 -9.21 13.72 1.55
CA SER A 57 -9.27 12.53 2.41
C SER A 57 -8.06 12.52 3.34
N GLY A 58 -8.27 12.34 4.64
CA GLY A 58 -7.19 12.26 5.62
C GLY A 58 -7.23 10.97 6.43
N PHE A 59 -6.11 10.69 7.09
CA PHE A 59 -5.97 9.57 8.00
C PHE A 59 -5.19 10.05 9.23
N LEU A 60 -5.84 10.07 10.38
CA LEU A 60 -5.23 10.59 11.61
C LEU A 60 -5.72 9.77 12.81
N SER A 61 -4.80 9.24 13.62
CA SER A 61 -5.17 8.51 14.86
C SER A 61 -6.20 7.39 14.61
N ASN A 62 -5.98 6.61 13.56
CA ASN A 62 -6.82 5.49 13.10
C ASN A 62 -8.19 5.89 12.58
N LYS A 63 -8.38 7.17 12.28
CA LYS A 63 -9.61 7.68 11.69
C LYS A 63 -9.37 8.08 10.27
N ARG A 64 -10.06 7.42 9.34
CA ARG A 64 -10.18 7.86 7.97
C ARG A 64 -11.31 8.87 7.89
N TYR A 65 -11.05 10.04 7.32
CA TYR A 65 -12.08 11.08 7.20
C TYR A 65 -12.06 11.73 5.82
N ASN A 66 -13.20 12.30 5.43
CA ASN A 66 -13.32 13.08 4.21
C ASN A 66 -13.92 14.44 4.48
N ASN A 67 -13.29 15.47 3.93
CA ASN A 67 -13.88 16.79 3.82
C ASN A 67 -15.02 16.75 2.79
N THR A 68 -16.02 17.59 2.99
CA THR A 68 -17.12 17.73 2.04
C THR A 68 -16.63 18.15 0.66
N ARG A 69 -17.23 17.59 -0.39
CA ARG A 69 -17.04 18.03 -1.78
C ARG A 69 -17.93 19.23 -2.16
N ASN A 70 -18.89 19.59 -1.30
CA ASN A 70 -19.78 20.71 -1.56
C ASN A 70 -19.15 22.02 -1.07
N PHE A 71 -18.83 22.92 -2.00
CA PHE A 71 -18.17 24.17 -1.68
C PHE A 71 -18.92 25.03 -0.66
N VAL A 72 -20.26 25.12 -0.76
CA VAL A 72 -21.07 25.91 0.18
C VAL A 72 -20.98 25.35 1.60
N LYS A 73 -21.03 24.02 1.76
CA LYS A 73 -20.84 23.37 3.07
C LYS A 73 -19.42 23.57 3.60
N TYR A 74 -18.42 23.49 2.72
CA TYR A 74 -17.02 23.68 3.08
C TYR A 74 -16.75 25.10 3.56
N ASP A 75 -17.09 26.12 2.75
CA ASP A 75 -16.89 27.54 3.09
C ASP A 75 -17.61 27.91 4.39
N LYS A 76 -18.85 27.43 4.56
CA LYS A 76 -19.61 27.62 5.81
C LYS A 76 -18.87 27.04 7.02
N ALA A 77 -18.42 25.78 6.95
CA ALA A 77 -17.73 25.13 8.06
C ALA A 77 -16.44 25.89 8.44
N ILE A 78 -15.65 26.31 7.45
CA ILE A 78 -14.42 27.08 7.68
C ILE A 78 -14.71 28.44 8.31
N ARG A 79 -15.72 29.19 7.83
CA ARG A 79 -16.11 30.49 8.40
C ARG A 79 -16.60 30.39 9.84
N GLU A 80 -17.17 29.25 10.22
CA GLU A 80 -17.64 28.96 11.57
C GLU A 80 -16.57 28.30 12.45
N ALA A 81 -15.31 28.24 11.99
CA ALA A 81 -14.19 27.58 12.69
C ALA A 81 -14.46 26.10 13.03
N ARG A 82 -15.14 25.38 12.14
CA ARG A 82 -15.42 23.94 12.24
C ARG A 82 -14.70 23.15 11.16
N TYR A 83 -14.42 21.88 11.45
CA TYR A 83 -13.87 20.97 10.45
C TYR A 83 -14.95 20.64 9.39
N PRO A 84 -14.62 20.69 8.09
CA PRO A 84 -15.56 20.39 7.01
C PRO A 84 -15.75 18.88 6.78
N ILE A 85 -15.61 18.07 7.82
CA ILE A 85 -15.65 16.60 7.75
C ILE A 85 -17.11 16.12 7.63
N VAL A 86 -17.38 15.25 6.66
CA VAL A 86 -18.72 14.68 6.41
C VAL A 86 -18.77 13.16 6.52
N PHE A 87 -17.60 12.52 6.56
CA PHE A 87 -17.43 11.10 6.77
C PHE A 87 -16.22 10.89 7.68
N GLU A 88 -16.38 10.03 8.68
CA GLU A 88 -15.32 9.57 9.56
C GLU A 88 -15.57 8.09 9.83
N ASP A 89 -14.52 7.29 9.73
CA ASP A 89 -14.55 5.86 10.01
C ASP A 89 -13.33 5.46 10.84
N PHE A 90 -13.54 4.57 11.81
CA PHE A 90 -12.48 4.10 12.69
C PHE A 90 -11.95 2.77 12.19
N ILE A 91 -10.65 2.73 11.93
CA ILE A 91 -9.94 1.52 11.51
C ILE A 91 -9.46 0.80 12.75
N ASP A 92 -9.98 -0.40 12.98
CA ASP A 92 -9.58 -1.21 14.12
C ASP A 92 -8.17 -1.81 13.94
N LYS A 93 -7.72 -2.57 14.95
CA LYS A 93 -6.37 -3.16 14.94
C LYS A 93 -6.21 -4.22 13.84
N ASP A 94 -7.23 -5.04 13.59
CA ASP A 94 -7.17 -6.11 12.59
C ASP A 94 -7.18 -5.51 11.18
N GLU A 95 -8.06 -4.55 10.93
CA GLU A 95 -8.10 -3.84 9.64
C GLU A 95 -6.80 -3.08 9.39
N ARG A 96 -6.23 -2.41 10.40
CA ARG A 96 -4.90 -1.76 10.28
C ARG A 96 -3.78 -2.74 9.96
N GLU A 97 -3.83 -3.95 10.53
CA GLU A 97 -2.84 -4.98 10.25
C GLU A 97 -2.92 -5.45 8.80
N LYS A 98 -4.13 -5.74 8.33
CA LYS A 98 -4.39 -6.13 6.93
C LYS A 98 -4.00 -5.03 5.95
N GLU A 99 -4.35 -3.78 6.22
CA GLU A 99 -3.95 -2.64 5.39
C GLU A 99 -2.42 -2.48 5.35
N TYR A 100 -1.73 -2.67 6.49
CA TYR A 100 -0.26 -2.63 6.54
C TYR A 100 0.36 -3.71 5.65
N ILE A 101 -0.16 -4.93 5.71
CA ILE A 101 0.30 -6.02 4.85
C ILE A 101 0.13 -5.66 3.38
N ILE A 102 -1.08 -5.22 2.99
CA ILE A 102 -1.38 -4.88 1.59
C ILE A 102 -0.49 -3.74 1.10
N PHE A 103 -0.30 -2.69 1.91
CA PHE A 103 0.49 -1.53 1.49
C PHE A 103 1.99 -1.79 1.47
N LYS A 104 2.55 -2.47 2.46
CA LYS A 104 3.99 -2.79 2.47
C LYS A 104 4.37 -3.77 1.37
N LEU A 105 3.50 -4.72 1.04
CA LEU A 105 3.75 -5.66 -0.06
C LEU A 105 3.60 -5.06 -1.46
N ARG A 106 3.04 -3.83 -1.57
CA ARG A 106 3.11 -3.03 -2.80
C ARG A 106 4.47 -2.36 -2.99
N GLU A 107 5.28 -2.24 -1.95
CA GLU A 107 6.68 -1.80 -2.06
C GLU A 107 7.58 -3.00 -2.37
N SER A 108 8.62 -2.78 -3.17
CA SER A 108 9.57 -3.87 -3.50
C SER A 108 10.41 -4.34 -2.31
N SER A 109 10.49 -3.55 -1.25
CA SER A 109 11.10 -3.92 0.04
C SER A 109 10.20 -4.83 0.90
N GLY A 110 8.89 -4.85 0.65
CA GLY A 110 7.94 -5.67 1.38
C GLY A 110 7.79 -5.34 2.87
N ILE A 111 7.46 -6.37 3.64
CA ILE A 111 7.23 -6.31 5.08
C ILE A 111 8.54 -6.63 5.81
N ASN A 112 9.01 -5.70 6.63
CA ASN A 112 10.05 -6.01 7.61
C ASN A 112 9.47 -6.83 8.77
N LEU A 113 9.99 -8.03 8.99
CA LEU A 113 9.40 -8.98 9.93
C LEU A 113 9.52 -8.52 11.38
N LEU A 114 10.60 -7.82 11.73
CA LEU A 114 10.81 -7.28 13.06
C LEU A 114 9.88 -6.09 13.32
N GLU A 115 9.81 -5.14 12.38
CA GLU A 115 8.91 -3.98 12.47
C GLU A 115 7.45 -4.42 12.58
N PHE A 116 7.03 -5.41 11.78
CA PHE A 116 5.69 -5.97 11.85
C PHE A 116 5.39 -6.52 13.25
N LYS A 117 6.32 -7.29 13.81
CA LYS A 117 6.18 -7.89 15.13
C LYS A 117 6.10 -6.85 16.23
N GLU A 118 6.92 -5.81 16.17
CA GLU A 118 6.87 -4.69 17.13
C GLU A 118 5.54 -3.91 17.02
N LYS A 119 5.06 -3.69 15.79
CA LYS A 119 3.85 -2.89 15.52
C LYS A 119 2.55 -3.61 15.90
N PHE A 120 2.46 -4.91 15.63
CA PHE A 120 1.21 -5.67 15.82
C PHE A 120 1.25 -6.66 16.99
N ALA A 121 2.42 -6.87 17.61
CA ALA A 121 2.67 -7.82 18.68
C ALA A 121 2.37 -9.29 18.29
N CYS A 122 2.58 -9.62 17.01
CA CYS A 122 2.41 -10.97 16.46
C CYS A 122 3.48 -11.26 15.40
N ASP A 123 3.79 -12.53 15.17
CA ASP A 123 4.75 -12.93 14.14
C ASP A 123 4.02 -13.13 12.80
N PHE A 124 4.43 -12.39 11.76
CA PHE A 124 3.80 -12.42 10.44
C PHE A 124 3.80 -13.83 9.83
N LEU A 125 4.93 -14.54 9.90
CA LEU A 125 5.09 -15.85 9.29
C LEU A 125 4.28 -16.92 10.02
N VAL A 126 4.01 -16.72 11.31
CA VAL A 126 3.17 -17.61 12.11
C VAL A 126 1.69 -17.33 11.88
N LYS A 127 1.28 -16.05 11.96
CA LYS A 127 -0.14 -15.68 11.84
C LYS A 127 -0.70 -15.95 10.45
N TYR A 128 0.09 -15.72 9.40
CA TYR A 128 -0.32 -15.88 8.00
C TYR A 128 0.28 -17.12 7.32
N LYS A 129 0.71 -18.11 8.12
CA LYS A 129 1.38 -19.32 7.64
C LYS A 129 0.62 -20.00 6.51
N ASP A 130 -0.67 -20.22 6.68
CA ASP A 130 -1.49 -20.98 5.70
C ASP A 130 -1.55 -20.27 4.35
N VAL A 131 -1.68 -18.94 4.36
CA VAL A 131 -1.64 -18.10 3.14
C VAL A 131 -0.27 -18.17 2.51
N ILE A 132 0.79 -18.01 3.29
CA ILE A 132 2.18 -18.03 2.80
C ILE A 132 2.51 -19.39 2.16
N GLU A 133 2.11 -20.49 2.78
CA GLU A 133 2.35 -21.85 2.26
C GLU A 133 1.65 -22.09 0.92
N LYS A 134 0.46 -21.51 0.69
CA LYS A 134 -0.25 -21.59 -0.59
C LYS A 134 0.55 -21.05 -1.79
N PHE A 135 1.43 -20.08 -1.56
CA PHE A 135 2.21 -19.40 -2.60
C PHE A 135 3.69 -19.80 -2.66
N LYS A 136 4.15 -20.71 -1.78
CA LYS A 136 5.57 -21.04 -1.59
C LYS A 136 6.24 -21.60 -2.85
N ASP A 137 5.57 -22.49 -3.58
CA ASP A 137 6.16 -23.21 -4.71
C ASP A 137 6.03 -22.46 -6.05
N GLN A 138 5.63 -21.19 -6.02
CA GLN A 138 5.26 -20.44 -7.22
C GLN A 138 6.25 -19.33 -7.62
N ASP A 139 7.42 -19.24 -6.98
CA ASP A 139 8.33 -18.08 -7.07
C ASP A 139 7.58 -16.76 -6.80
N PHE A 140 6.67 -16.77 -5.83
CA PHE A 140 5.78 -15.63 -5.57
C PHE A 140 6.42 -14.60 -4.64
N TYR A 141 7.18 -15.05 -3.65
CA TYR A 141 7.82 -14.20 -2.67
C TYR A 141 9.24 -14.68 -2.35
N LYS A 142 10.02 -13.77 -1.77
CA LYS A 142 11.31 -14.06 -1.15
C LYS A 142 11.26 -13.70 0.32
N LEU A 143 12.13 -14.36 1.08
CA LEU A 143 12.21 -14.24 2.51
C LEU A 143 13.67 -14.06 2.93
N ASP A 144 13.95 -12.94 3.59
CA ASP A 144 15.16 -12.67 4.35
C ASP A 144 14.75 -12.01 5.69
N ASP A 145 15.33 -10.87 6.05
CA ASP A 145 14.82 -10.02 7.14
C ASP A 145 13.44 -9.42 6.79
N ASN A 146 13.11 -9.39 5.50
CA ASN A 146 11.83 -8.95 4.97
C ASN A 146 11.12 -10.09 4.22
N PHE A 147 9.79 -10.02 4.20
CA PHE A 147 8.94 -10.77 3.28
C PHE A 147 8.52 -9.84 2.14
N TYR A 148 8.89 -10.14 0.90
CA TYR A 148 8.59 -9.30 -0.26
C TYR A 148 8.29 -10.13 -1.49
N PHE A 149 7.50 -9.57 -2.40
CA PHE A 149 7.15 -10.26 -3.63
C PHE A 149 8.30 -10.27 -4.64
N THR A 150 8.38 -11.34 -5.42
CA THR A 150 9.21 -11.39 -6.63
C THR A 150 8.61 -10.51 -7.72
N LYS A 151 9.24 -10.43 -8.90
CA LYS A 151 8.63 -9.80 -10.07
C LYS A 151 7.27 -10.42 -10.40
N LYS A 152 7.17 -11.76 -10.33
CA LYS A 152 5.93 -12.51 -10.56
C LYS A 152 4.89 -12.23 -9.48
N GLY A 153 5.27 -12.31 -8.20
CA GLY A 153 4.36 -12.02 -7.09
C GLY A 153 3.85 -10.57 -7.13
N MET A 154 4.67 -9.61 -7.56
CA MET A 154 4.23 -8.23 -7.75
C MET A 154 3.18 -8.09 -8.85
N SER A 155 3.26 -8.87 -9.93
CA SER A 155 2.25 -8.85 -10.99
C SER A 155 0.95 -9.55 -10.59
N LEU A 156 1.03 -10.56 -9.72
CA LEU A 156 -0.11 -11.36 -9.25
C LEU A 156 -0.53 -11.03 -7.81
N SER A 157 -0.08 -9.91 -7.26
CA SER A 157 -0.18 -9.62 -5.83
C SER A 157 -1.61 -9.63 -5.28
N ASN A 158 -2.58 -9.33 -6.15
CA ASN A 158 -4.00 -9.35 -5.80
C ASN A 158 -4.46 -10.75 -5.37
N GLU A 159 -3.90 -11.82 -5.92
CA GLU A 159 -4.21 -13.21 -5.51
C GLU A 159 -3.84 -13.44 -4.04
N PHE A 160 -2.72 -12.87 -3.59
CA PHE A 160 -2.30 -12.95 -2.20
C PHE A 160 -3.18 -12.07 -1.29
N TYR A 161 -3.52 -10.85 -1.73
CA TYR A 161 -4.33 -9.93 -0.92
C TYR A 161 -5.73 -10.48 -0.62
N ILE A 162 -6.35 -11.20 -1.56
CA ILE A 162 -7.67 -11.80 -1.37
C ILE A 162 -7.69 -12.81 -0.22
N GLU A 163 -6.58 -13.50 0.04
CA GLU A 163 -6.47 -14.49 1.13
C GLU A 163 -6.19 -13.85 2.50
N ILE A 164 -5.81 -12.57 2.54
CA ILE A 164 -5.52 -11.81 3.76
C ILE A 164 -6.77 -11.05 4.27
N ILE A 165 -7.65 -10.63 3.35
CA ILE A 165 -8.81 -9.77 3.63
C ILE A 165 -9.90 -10.54 4.38
#